data_AF-A0A938V907-F1
#
_entry.id   AF-A0A938V907-F1
#
_cell.length_a   1.000
_cell.length_b   1.000
_cell.length_c   1.000
_cell.angle_alpha   90.00
_cell.angle_beta   90.00
_cell.angle_gamma   90.00
#
_symmetry.space_group_name_H-M   'P 1'
#
loop_
_entity.id
_entity.type
_entity.pdbx_description
1 polymer ?
#
loop_
_entity_poly.entity_id
_entity_poly.type
_entity_poly.pdbx_seq_one_letter_code
_entity_poly.pdbx_strand_id
1 'polypeptide(L)'
;MTVLQTLHIPLLSLILAAVFLLLNILDAHSTWLVTGRHNYHRERNPVARWVFRKLKLPRGIIIYKTILLSGLMVAFGFYAAWDAFTLNIVLLIANLIFLAVVLNNYRIARRIKRYI
;
A
#
# COMPACT_ATOMS: atom_id res chain seq x y z
N MET A 1 -8.32 -12.81 -26.97
CA MET A 1 -7.45 -13.28 -25.87
C MET A 1 -8.33 -13.73 -24.73
N THR A 2 -8.05 -14.89 -24.13
CA THR A 2 -8.72 -15.34 -22.91
C THR A 2 -8.12 -14.66 -21.67
N VAL A 3 -8.86 -14.63 -20.56
CA VAL A 3 -8.39 -14.04 -19.28
C VAL A 3 -7.08 -14.67 -18.79
N LEU A 4 -6.85 -15.96 -19.05
CA LEU A 4 -5.59 -16.63 -18.71
C LEU A 4 -4.42 -16.12 -19.56
N GLN A 5 -4.65 -15.80 -20.83
CA GLN A 5 -3.61 -15.28 -21.73
C GLN A 5 -3.21 -13.86 -21.34
N THR A 6 -4.12 -13.05 -20.80
CA THR A 6 -3.79 -11.68 -20.36
C THR A 6 -2.90 -11.67 -19.12
N LEU A 7 -3.00 -12.69 -18.26
CA LEU A 7 -2.15 -12.83 -17.06
C LEU A 7 -0.68 -13.14 -17.37
N HIS A 8 -0.34 -13.55 -18.58
CA HIS A 8 1.07 -13.80 -18.97
C HIS A 8 1.77 -12.54 -19.51
N ILE A 9 1.05 -11.42 -19.67
CA ILE A 9 1.59 -10.22 -20.30
C ILE A 9 2.45 -9.43 -19.30
N PRO A 10 3.74 -9.18 -19.57
CA PRO A 10 4.61 -8.39 -18.68
C PRO A 10 4.16 -6.92 -18.54
N LEU A 11 3.55 -6.36 -19.59
CA LEU A 11 2.94 -5.02 -19.54
C LEU A 11 1.83 -4.94 -18.48
N LEU A 12 1.07 -6.02 -18.26
CA LEU A 12 0.06 -6.05 -17.20
C LEU A 12 0.71 -5.93 -15.82
N SER A 13 1.88 -6.55 -15.61
CA SER A 13 2.63 -6.45 -14.35
C SER A 13 3.07 -5.01 -14.07
N LEU A 14 3.50 -4.29 -15.12
CA LEU A 14 3.86 -2.88 -15.01
C LEU A 14 2.65 -2.02 -14.61
N ILE A 15 1.50 -2.22 -15.25
CA ILE A 15 0.26 -1.49 -14.94
C ILE A 15 -0.20 -1.78 -13.50
N LEU A 16 -0.24 -3.06 -13.11
CA LEU A 16 -0.65 -3.47 -11.78
C LEU A 16 0.33 -2.97 -10.70
N ALA A 17 1.64 -2.94 -10.98
CA ALA A 17 2.65 -2.37 -10.08
C ALA A 17 2.51 -0.84 -9.95
N ALA A 18 2.17 -0.13 -11.03
CA ALA A 18 1.89 1.30 -10.98
C ALA A 18 0.64 1.60 -10.12
N VAL A 19 -0.44 0.81 -10.29
CA VAL A 19 -1.63 0.91 -9.44
C VAL A 19 -1.27 0.61 -7.98
N PHE A 20 -0.45 -0.41 -7.73
CA PHE A 20 0.02 -0.77 -6.39
C PHE A 20 0.80 0.37 -5.72
N LEU A 21 1.67 1.04 -6.48
CA LEU A 21 2.40 2.21 -6.00
C LEU A 21 1.46 3.36 -5.65
N LEU A 22 0.50 3.67 -6.52
CA LEU A 22 -0.51 4.71 -6.27
C LEU A 22 -1.34 4.41 -5.02
N LEU A 23 -1.81 3.17 -4.86
CA LEU A 23 -2.53 2.73 -3.66
C LEU A 23 -1.67 2.84 -2.40
N ASN A 24 -0.37 2.58 -2.50
CA ASN A 24 0.55 2.76 -1.38
C ASN A 24 0.73 4.23 -0.99
N ILE A 25 0.75 5.15 -1.96
CA ILE A 25 0.78 6.60 -1.69
C ILE A 25 -0.53 7.02 -0.99
N LEU A 26 -1.68 6.57 -1.52
CA LEU A 26 -2.99 6.85 -0.91
C LEU A 26 -3.11 6.26 0.49
N ASP A 27 -2.53 5.09 0.74
CA ASP A 27 -2.49 4.48 2.05
C ASP A 27 -1.64 5.31 3.03
N ALA A 28 -0.49 5.82 2.60
CA ALA A 28 0.34 6.73 3.41
C ALA A 28 -0.44 7.98 3.83
N HIS A 29 -1.12 8.59 2.86
CA HIS A 29 -1.93 9.77 3.07
C HIS A 29 -3.14 9.48 3.97
N SER A 30 -3.86 8.38 3.74
CA SER A 30 -5.01 7.97 4.55
C SER A 30 -4.60 7.65 6.00
N THR A 31 -3.45 7.01 6.20
CA THR A 31 -2.87 6.73 7.52
C THR A 31 -2.54 8.02 8.25
N TRP A 32 -1.94 8.99 7.57
CA TRP A 32 -1.66 10.31 8.15
C TRP A 32 -2.94 11.02 8.61
N LEU A 33 -4.02 10.96 7.82
CA LEU A 33 -5.31 11.54 8.19
C LEU A 33 -5.93 10.86 9.43
N VAL A 34 -5.83 9.54 9.56
CA VAL A 34 -6.39 8.79 10.70
C VAL A 34 -5.57 8.99 11.97
N THR A 35 -4.24 9.01 11.85
CA THR A 35 -3.29 9.08 12.98
C THR A 35 -2.92 10.52 13.40
N GLY A 36 -3.37 11.53 12.64
CA GLY A 36 -3.05 12.95 12.84
C GLY A 36 -3.24 13.47 14.27
N ARG A 37 -2.33 14.39 14.67
CA ARG A 37 -2.12 14.97 16.02
C ARG A 37 -1.88 13.94 17.14
N HIS A 38 -0.81 13.14 17.01
CA HIS A 38 -0.28 12.27 18.07
C HIS A 38 -1.19 11.11 18.52
N ASN A 39 -2.20 10.77 17.74
CA ASN A 39 -3.10 9.65 18.03
C ASN A 39 -2.52 8.31 17.55
N TYR A 40 -1.29 7.99 17.96
CA TYR A 40 -0.58 6.75 17.57
C TYR A 40 -1.37 5.48 17.92
N HIS A 41 -2.22 5.53 18.94
CA HIS A 41 -3.08 4.42 19.36
C HIS A 41 -4.11 4.00 18.30
N ARG A 42 -4.43 4.87 17.33
CA ARG A 42 -5.36 4.56 16.24
C ARG A 42 -4.76 3.67 15.15
N GLU A 43 -3.42 3.58 15.08
CA GLU A 43 -2.73 2.67 14.16
C GLU A 43 -2.84 1.23 14.66
N ARG A 44 -3.52 0.35 13.91
CA ARG A 44 -3.75 -1.03 14.33
C ARG A 44 -2.48 -1.87 14.25
N ASN A 45 -1.56 -1.57 13.33
CA ASN A 45 -0.33 -2.33 13.17
C ASN A 45 0.68 -1.99 14.30
N PRO A 46 1.04 -2.93 15.20
CA PRO A 46 1.92 -2.65 16.33
C PRO A 46 3.34 -2.26 15.89
N VAL A 47 3.84 -2.82 14.78
CA VAL A 47 5.15 -2.50 14.21
C VAL A 47 5.14 -1.08 13.66
N ALA A 48 4.15 -0.74 12.83
CA ALA A 48 4.00 0.62 12.32
C ALA A 48 3.85 1.63 13.46
N ARG A 49 3.06 1.30 14.49
CA ARG A 49 2.90 2.12 15.69
C ARG A 49 4.22 2.34 16.45
N TRP A 50 5.06 1.32 16.54
CA TRP A 50 6.39 1.45 17.17
C TRP A 50 7.30 2.38 16.35
N VAL A 51 7.35 2.19 15.03
CA VAL A 51 8.12 3.04 14.11
C VAL A 51 7.66 4.50 14.18
N PHE A 52 6.34 4.75 14.15
CA PHE A 52 5.79 6.10 14.19
C PHE A 52 6.06 6.79 15.54
N ARG A 53 6.07 6.04 16.65
CA ARG A 53 6.46 6.58 17.97
C ARG A 53 7.93 6.97 18.02
N LYS A 54 8.82 6.16 17.40
CA LYS A 54 10.26 6.42 17.38
C LYS A 54 10.64 7.57 16.45
N LEU A 55 10.07 7.60 15.25
CA LEU A 55 10.46 8.53 14.18
C LEU A 55 9.57 9.79 14.07
N LYS A 56 8.48 9.84 14.85
CA LYS A 56 7.40 10.84 14.77
C LYS A 56 6.68 10.83 13.41
N LEU A 57 5.40 11.22 13.41
CA LEU A 57 4.67 11.51 12.18
C LEU A 57 5.10 12.89 11.65
N PRO A 58 5.28 13.09 10.33
CA PRO A 58 5.01 12.19 9.20
C PRO A 58 6.21 11.33 8.75
N ARG A 59 7.42 11.60 9.26
CA ARG A 59 8.68 10.97 8.80
C ARG A 59 8.64 9.45 8.94
N GLY A 60 8.05 8.93 10.03
CA GLY A 60 7.90 7.49 10.25
C GLY A 60 7.06 6.78 9.17
N ILE A 61 6.01 7.43 8.63
CA ILE A 61 5.21 6.86 7.53
C ILE A 61 6.05 6.74 6.27
N ILE A 62 6.76 7.82 5.93
CA ILE A 62 7.59 7.88 4.71
C ILE A 62 8.68 6.81 4.78
N ILE A 63 9.48 6.79 5.86
CA ILE A 63 10.59 5.84 6.01
C ILE A 63 10.09 4.40 5.98
N TYR A 64 9.04 4.09 6.75
CA TYR A 64 8.48 2.73 6.79
C TYR A 64 8.03 2.26 5.39
N LYS A 65 7.29 3.10 4.66
CA LYS A 65 6.81 2.75 3.32
C LYS A 65 7.93 2.71 2.29
N THR A 66 8.91 3.60 2.35
CA THR A 66 10.04 3.60 1.40
C THR A 66 10.84 2.32 1.52
N ILE A 67 11.14 1.85 2.74
CA ILE A 67 11.86 0.59 2.96
C ILE A 67 11.04 -0.61 2.45
N LEU A 68 9.74 -0.62 2.75
CA LEU A 68 8.87 -1.73 2.36
C LEU A 68 8.65 -1.75 0.84
N LEU A 69 8.40 -0.60 0.22
CA LEU A 69 8.26 -0.47 -1.23
C LEU A 69 9.55 -0.77 -1.97
N SER A 70 10.72 -0.35 -1.47
CA SER A 70 11.98 -0.63 -2.17
C SER A 70 12.24 -2.13 -2.25
N GLY A 71 12.05 -2.88 -1.15
CA GLY A 71 12.15 -4.34 -1.16
C GLY A 71 11.14 -4.99 -2.10
N LEU A 72 9.88 -4.53 -2.09
CA LEU A 72 8.85 -5.05 -3.00
C LEU A 72 9.14 -4.74 -4.46
N MET A 73 9.65 -3.55 -4.80
CA MET A 73 9.96 -3.18 -6.19
C MET A 73 11.11 -4.00 -6.76
N VAL A 74 12.13 -4.31 -5.95
CA VAL A 74 13.21 -5.23 -6.34
C VAL A 74 12.64 -6.63 -6.59
N ALA A 75 11.79 -7.13 -5.68
CA ALA A 75 11.14 -8.43 -5.85
C ALA A 75 10.25 -8.46 -7.11
N PHE A 76 9.43 -7.44 -7.34
CA PHE A 76 8.60 -7.36 -8.55
C PHE A 76 9.43 -7.30 -9.82
N GLY A 77 10.53 -6.54 -9.83
CA GLY A 77 11.45 -6.48 -10.97
C GLY A 77 12.07 -7.85 -11.28
N PHE A 78 12.47 -8.60 -10.25
CA PHE A 78 12.95 -9.96 -10.43
C PHE A 78 11.83 -10.86 -10.97
N TYR A 79 10.70 -11.00 -10.27
CA TYR A 79 9.64 -11.93 -10.66
C TYR A 79 8.96 -11.59 -12.00
N ALA A 80 8.92 -10.33 -12.42
CA ALA A 80 8.32 -9.93 -13.69
C ALA A 80 9.00 -10.57 -14.91
N ALA A 81 10.31 -10.85 -14.81
CA ALA A 81 11.08 -11.46 -15.89
C ALA A 81 10.99 -12.99 -15.92
N TRP A 82 10.69 -13.63 -14.79
CA TRP A 82 10.75 -15.10 -14.65
C TRP A 82 9.37 -15.76 -14.52
N ASP A 83 8.41 -15.08 -13.90
CA ASP A 83 7.05 -15.59 -13.66
C ASP A 83 6.03 -14.45 -13.61
N ALA A 84 5.73 -13.88 -14.78
CA ALA A 84 4.75 -12.81 -14.92
C ALA A 84 3.33 -13.25 -14.54
N PHE A 85 2.99 -14.53 -14.72
CA PHE A 85 1.67 -15.06 -14.39
C PHE A 85 1.39 -14.99 -12.88
N THR A 86 2.28 -15.57 -12.08
CA THR A 86 2.15 -15.54 -10.61
C THR A 86 2.23 -14.10 -10.10
N LEU A 87 3.14 -13.29 -10.65
CA LEU A 87 3.27 -11.89 -10.25
C LEU A 87 1.98 -11.11 -10.52
N ASN A 88 1.34 -11.29 -11.67
CA ASN A 88 0.10 -10.61 -12.01
C ASN A 88 -1.05 -10.99 -11.07
N ILE A 89 -1.16 -12.27 -10.69
CA ILE A 89 -2.15 -12.72 -9.71
C ILE A 89 -1.89 -12.07 -8.34
N VAL A 90 -0.63 -12.10 -7.87
CA VAL A 90 -0.24 -11.51 -6.60
C VAL A 90 -0.53 -10.00 -6.57
N LEU A 91 -0.13 -9.27 -7.61
CA LEU A 91 -0.38 -7.84 -7.71
C LEU A 91 -1.88 -7.52 -7.79
N LEU A 92 -2.66 -8.33 -8.50
CA LEU A 92 -4.11 -8.15 -8.59
C LEU A 92 -4.77 -8.29 -7.22
N ILE A 93 -4.46 -9.38 -6.49
CA ILE A 93 -4.98 -9.61 -5.13
C ILE A 93 -4.50 -8.51 -4.18
N ALA A 94 -3.22 -8.16 -4.23
CA ALA A 94 -2.65 -7.11 -3.38
C ALA A 94 -3.33 -5.76 -3.62
N ASN A 95 -3.58 -5.38 -4.88
CA ASN A 95 -4.29 -4.15 -5.22
C ASN A 95 -5.71 -4.12 -4.67
N LEU A 96 -6.46 -5.23 -4.74
CA LEU A 96 -7.81 -5.31 -4.17
C LEU A 96 -7.80 -5.12 -2.65
N ILE A 97 -6.86 -5.78 -1.96
CA ILE A 97 -6.71 -5.65 -0.50
C ILE A 97 -6.31 -4.23 -0.12
N PHE A 98 -5.31 -3.64 -0.79
CA PHE A 98 -4.87 -2.28 -0.52
C PHE A 98 -5.97 -1.25 -0.79
N LEU A 99 -6.74 -1.42 -1.86
CA LEU A 99 -7.88 -0.56 -2.15
C LEU A 99 -8.90 -0.61 -1.01
N ALA A 100 -9.24 -1.80 -0.51
CA ALA A 100 -10.17 -1.95 0.62
C ALA A 100 -9.65 -1.25 1.89
N VAL A 101 -8.35 -1.38 2.19
CA VAL A 101 -7.70 -0.69 3.31
C VAL A 101 -7.77 0.83 3.16
N VAL A 102 -7.38 1.35 2.00
CA VAL A 102 -7.41 2.80 1.70
C VAL A 102 -8.82 3.35 1.84
N LEU A 103 -9.82 2.69 1.24
CA LEU A 103 -11.22 3.11 1.33
C LEU A 103 -11.71 3.11 2.78
N ASN A 104 -11.37 2.09 3.56
CA ASN A 104 -11.71 2.03 4.97
C ASN A 104 -11.06 3.17 5.79
N ASN A 105 -9.77 3.43 5.56
CA ASN A 105 -9.04 4.51 6.24
C ASN A 105 -9.64 5.89 5.90
N TYR A 106 -9.97 6.16 4.64
CA TYR A 106 -10.66 7.40 4.27
C TYR A 106 -12.06 7.51 4.89
N ARG A 107 -12.82 6.41 4.99
CA ARG A 107 -14.12 6.40 5.68
C ARG A 107 -13.95 6.77 7.16
N ILE A 108 -12.94 6.22 7.84
CA ILE A 108 -12.63 6.54 9.24
C ILE A 108 -12.19 8.00 9.36
N ALA A 109 -11.29 8.48 8.52
CA ALA A 109 -10.85 9.88 8.51
C ALA A 109 -12.03 10.86 8.35
N ARG A 110 -12.97 10.58 7.44
CA ARG A 110 -14.19 11.38 7.25
C ARG A 110 -15.15 11.32 8.44
N ARG A 111 -15.14 10.23 9.22
CA ARG A 111 -15.90 10.17 10.49
C ARG A 111 -15.23 11.03 11.54
N ILE A 112 -13.91 10.90 11.71
CA ILE A 112 -13.14 11.70 12.69
C ILE A 112 -13.33 13.21 12.43
N LYS A 113 -13.24 13.66 11.17
CA LYS A 113 -13.43 15.08 10.82
C LYS A 113 -14.86 15.60 11.09
N ARG A 114 -15.87 14.73 11.22
CA ARG A 114 -17.24 15.15 11.58
C ARG A 114 -17.45 15.36 13.08
N TYR A 115 -16.55 14.87 13.93
CA TYR A 115 -16.63 14.98 15.39
C TYR A 115 -15.68 16.03 15.96
N ILE A 116 -14.92 16.73 15.10
CA ILE A 116 -14.02 17.83 15.44
C ILE A 116 -14.60 19.09 14.78
#